data_AF-A0A940RNU2-F1
#
_entry.id   AF-A0A940RNU2-F1
#
_cell.length_a   1.000
_cell.length_b   1.000
_cell.length_c   1.000
_cell.angle_alpha   90.00
_cell.angle_beta   90.00
_cell.angle_gamma   90.00
#
_symmetry.space_group_name_H-M   'P 1'
#
loop_
_entity.id
_entity.type
_entity.pdbx_description
1 polymer ?
#
loop_
_entity_poly.entity_id
_entity_poly.type
_entity_poly.pdbx_seq_one_letter_code
_entity_poly.pdbx_strand_id
1 'polypeptide(L)'
;MPVTLAELKQAHAELEAALLALEALTIDPVLDEPRVAAARVRLSRASAHRRKLSDLAAMELLDTVRSAEADSLRALRERNAAQIQASSQHIGAWGLRQITADWPGYCRASVQVRAAIRALVKADQDTLYPLLR
;
A
#
# COMPACT_ATOMS: atom_id res chain seq x y z
N MET A 1 6.49 18.78 -11.01
CA MET A 1 7.18 17.88 -11.97
C MET A 1 6.28 16.68 -12.14
N PRO A 2 6.06 16.20 -13.36
CA PRO A 2 5.19 15.05 -13.61
C PRO A 2 5.76 13.81 -12.93
N VAL A 3 4.89 12.94 -12.43
CA VAL A 3 5.32 11.66 -11.84
C VAL A 3 5.89 10.78 -12.95
N THR A 4 7.10 10.27 -12.76
CA THR A 4 7.76 9.38 -13.71
C THR A 4 7.49 7.92 -13.40
N LEU A 5 7.63 7.05 -14.41
CA LEU A 5 7.55 5.60 -14.20
C LEU A 5 8.65 5.11 -13.23
N ALA A 6 9.82 5.72 -13.29
CA ALA A 6 10.95 5.38 -12.42
C ALA A 6 10.63 5.67 -10.94
N GLU A 7 10.06 6.84 -10.64
CA GLU A 7 9.65 7.21 -9.28
C GLU A 7 8.57 6.26 -8.74
N LEU A 8 7.57 5.93 -9.56
CA LEU A 8 6.51 5.00 -9.13
C LEU A 8 7.06 3.58 -8.90
N LYS A 9 7.96 3.09 -9.76
CA LYS A 9 8.66 1.80 -9.58
C LYS A 9 9.47 1.78 -8.29
N GLN A 10 10.16 2.87 -7.96
CA GLN A 10 10.93 2.99 -6.74
C GLN A 10 10.02 2.92 -5.50
N ALA A 11 8.89 3.65 -5.51
CA ALA A 11 7.92 3.59 -4.42
C ALA A 11 7.31 2.18 -4.25
N HIS A 12 7.07 1.45 -5.34
CA HIS A 12 6.64 0.05 -5.28
C HIS A 12 7.71 -0.86 -4.67
N ALA A 13 8.98 -0.69 -5.04
CA ALA A 13 10.08 -1.47 -4.47
C ALA A 13 10.23 -1.23 -2.96
N GLU A 14 10.13 0.03 -2.51
CA GLU A 14 10.16 0.39 -1.09
C GLU A 14 8.98 -0.20 -0.31
N LEU A 15 7.79 -0.19 -0.92
CA LEU A 15 6.60 -0.80 -0.34
C LEU A 15 6.73 -2.31 -0.21
N GLU A 16 7.23 -3.00 -1.23
CA GLU A 16 7.47 -4.44 -1.17
C GLU A 16 8.53 -4.79 -0.11
N ALA A 17 9.61 -4.01 -0.01
CA ALA A 17 10.61 -4.19 1.05
C ALA A 17 9.99 -4.03 2.45
N ALA A 18 9.08 -3.07 2.64
CA ALA A 18 8.35 -2.90 3.91
C ALA A 18 7.39 -4.07 4.19
N LEU A 19 6.72 -4.60 3.17
CA LEU A 19 5.85 -5.78 3.28
C LEU A 19 6.65 -7.02 3.70
N LEU A 20 7.77 -7.29 3.04
CA LEU A 20 8.65 -8.41 3.36
C LEU A 20 9.21 -8.30 4.79
N ALA A 21 9.58 -7.10 5.22
CA ALA A 21 10.06 -6.88 6.59
C ALA A 21 8.97 -7.19 7.64
N LEU A 22 7.72 -6.79 7.39
CA LEU A 22 6.61 -7.12 8.29
C LEU A 22 6.28 -8.62 8.23
N GLU A 23 6.30 -9.22 7.04
CA GLU A 23 6.06 -10.64 6.82
C GLU A 23 7.02 -11.51 7.63
N ALA A 24 8.32 -11.22 7.56
CA ALA A 24 9.35 -11.94 8.32
C ALA A 24 9.10 -11.90 9.84
N LEU A 25 8.60 -10.77 10.36
CA LEU A 25 8.26 -10.65 11.79
C LEU A 25 7.00 -11.44 12.15
N THR A 26 6.00 -11.47 11.27
CA THR A 26 4.72 -12.15 11.55
C THR A 26 4.73 -13.67 11.40
N ILE A 27 5.84 -14.24 10.90
CA ILE A 27 6.05 -15.70 10.86
C ILE A 27 6.56 -16.19 12.23
N ASP A 28 7.21 -15.33 13.01
CA ASP A 28 7.71 -15.68 14.34
C ASP A 28 6.54 -15.83 15.33
N PRO A 29 6.46 -16.94 16.10
CA PRO A 29 5.47 -17.09 17.15
C PRO A 29 5.65 -16.11 18.31
N VAL A 30 6.83 -15.48 18.45
CA VAL A 30 7.14 -14.53 19.52
C VAL A 30 7.07 -13.10 19.00
N LEU A 31 6.31 -12.26 19.69
CA LEU A 31 6.23 -10.83 19.40
C LEU A 31 7.53 -10.12 19.77
N ASP A 32 8.21 -9.56 18.78
CA ASP A 32 9.19 -8.50 18.95
C ASP A 32 8.51 -7.13 18.79
N GLU A 33 7.98 -6.60 19.90
CA GLU A 33 7.14 -5.41 19.91
C GLU A 33 7.82 -4.19 19.25
N PRO A 34 9.08 -3.83 19.59
CA PRO A 34 9.76 -2.70 18.94
C PRO A 34 9.93 -2.88 17.43
N ARG A 35 10.32 -4.07 16.97
CA ARG A 35 10.51 -4.32 15.53
C ARG A 35 9.18 -4.31 14.78
N VAL A 36 8.12 -4.87 15.36
CA VAL A 36 6.78 -4.84 14.76
C VAL A 36 6.26 -3.41 14.68
N ALA A 37 6.38 -2.62 15.73
CA ALA A 37 5.98 -1.21 15.71
C ALA A 37 6.71 -0.43 14.60
N ALA A 38 8.03 -0.60 14.50
CA ALA A 38 8.84 0.05 13.47
C ALA A 38 8.46 -0.40 12.05
N ALA A 39 8.25 -1.71 11.84
CA ALA A 39 7.85 -2.26 10.54
C ALA A 39 6.49 -1.71 10.09
N ARG A 40 5.52 -1.62 11.01
CA ARG A 40 4.19 -1.04 10.72
C ARG A 40 4.27 0.42 10.32
N VAL A 41 5.07 1.23 11.03
CA VAL A 41 5.28 2.65 10.66
C VAL A 41 5.90 2.76 9.27
N ARG A 42 6.91 1.95 8.97
CA ARG A 42 7.55 1.92 7.65
C ARG A 42 6.56 1.55 6.54
N LEU A 43 5.75 0.51 6.76
CA LEU A 43 4.72 0.09 5.81
C LEU A 43 3.69 1.20 5.56
N SER A 44 3.18 1.84 6.61
CA SER A 44 2.24 2.94 6.49
C SER A 44 2.81 4.12 5.70
N ARG A 45 4.09 4.47 5.93
CA ARG A 45 4.78 5.54 5.19
C ARG A 45 4.97 5.18 3.72
N ALA A 46 5.50 3.99 3.42
CA ALA A 46 5.71 3.53 2.05
C ALA A 46 4.38 3.45 1.28
N SER A 47 3.32 2.95 1.92
CA SER A 47 1.99 2.87 1.32
C SER A 47 1.38 4.25 1.06
N ALA A 48 1.59 5.22 1.95
CA ALA A 48 1.13 6.59 1.74
C ALA A 48 1.91 7.29 0.62
N HIS A 49 3.22 7.03 0.52
CA HIS A 49 4.07 7.56 -0.55
C HIS A 49 3.65 7.03 -1.92
N ARG A 50 3.50 5.70 -2.05
CA ARG A 50 2.93 5.07 -3.27
C ARG A 50 1.61 5.69 -3.67
N ARG A 51 0.66 5.75 -2.74
CA ARG A 51 -0.69 6.30 -3.01
C ARG A 51 -0.61 7.73 -3.54
N LYS A 52 0.20 8.58 -2.90
CA LYS A 52 0.40 9.96 -3.34
C LYS A 52 0.89 10.01 -4.80
N LEU A 53 1.88 9.21 -5.16
CA LEU A 53 2.39 9.17 -6.54
C LEU A 53 1.36 8.62 -7.53
N SER A 54 0.67 7.53 -7.17
CA SER A 54 -0.41 6.93 -7.97
C SER A 54 -1.54 7.94 -8.24
N ASP A 55 -2.01 8.65 -7.22
CA ASP A 55 -3.07 9.66 -7.36
C ASP A 55 -2.61 10.86 -8.22
N LEU A 56 -1.38 11.34 -8.03
CA LEU A 56 -0.82 12.43 -8.84
C LEU A 56 -0.68 12.02 -10.30
N ALA A 57 -0.10 10.85 -10.57
CA ALA A 57 0.02 10.31 -11.93
C ALA A 57 -1.35 10.15 -12.60
N ALA A 58 -2.33 9.61 -11.87
CA ALA A 58 -3.68 9.44 -12.41
C ALA A 58 -4.35 10.78 -12.72
N MET A 59 -4.18 11.80 -11.88
CA MET A 59 -4.68 13.15 -12.13
C MET A 59 -4.05 13.78 -13.37
N GLU A 60 -2.72 13.68 -13.53
CA GLU A 60 -2.00 14.23 -14.68
C GLU A 60 -2.40 13.53 -16.00
N LEU A 61 -2.61 12.22 -15.96
CA LEU A 61 -2.98 11.44 -17.14
C LEU A 61 -4.42 11.66 -17.58
N LEU A 62 -5.36 11.91 -16.65
CA LEU A 62 -6.79 12.08 -16.95
C LEU A 62 -7.08 13.18 -18.00
N ASP A 63 -6.23 14.19 -18.08
CA ASP A 63 -6.38 15.30 -19.04
C ASP A 63 -5.89 14.95 -20.47
N THR A 64 -5.23 13.79 -20.64
CA THR A 64 -4.50 13.44 -21.87
C THR A 64 -4.89 12.09 -22.49
N VAL A 65 -5.62 11.25 -21.77
CA VAL A 65 -5.98 9.88 -22.21
C VAL A 65 -7.37 9.78 -22.83
N ARG A 66 -7.66 8.66 -23.50
CA ARG A 66 -8.98 8.38 -24.09
C ARG A 66 -9.98 7.93 -23.02
N SER A 67 -11.27 7.93 -23.37
CA SER A 67 -12.36 7.62 -22.42
C SER A 67 -12.17 6.31 -21.64
N ALA A 68 -11.77 5.21 -22.29
CA ALA A 68 -11.61 3.92 -21.61
C ALA A 68 -10.41 3.88 -20.63
N GLU A 69 -9.33 4.60 -20.95
CA GLU A 69 -8.18 4.77 -20.06
C GLU A 69 -8.57 5.67 -18.87
N ALA A 70 -9.36 6.72 -19.12
CA ALA A 70 -9.87 7.61 -18.09
C ALA A 70 -10.74 6.88 -17.05
N ASP A 71 -11.59 5.94 -17.48
CA ASP A 71 -12.40 5.13 -16.56
C ASP A 71 -11.53 4.25 -15.65
N SER A 72 -10.46 3.67 -16.21
CA SER A 72 -9.49 2.86 -15.44
C SER A 72 -8.73 3.72 -14.41
N LEU A 73 -8.35 4.94 -14.78
CA LEU A 73 -7.72 5.90 -13.87
C LEU A 73 -8.65 6.37 -12.75
N ARG A 74 -9.93 6.62 -13.04
CA ARG A 74 -10.93 6.96 -12.00
C ARG A 74 -11.12 5.79 -11.03
N ALA A 75 -11.28 4.58 -11.55
CA ALA A 75 -11.39 3.37 -10.72
C ALA A 75 -10.13 3.15 -9.85
N LEU A 76 -8.93 3.47 -10.35
CA LEU A 76 -7.71 3.40 -9.56
C LEU A 76 -7.74 4.39 -8.37
N ARG A 77 -8.16 5.64 -8.60
CA ARG A 77 -8.30 6.65 -7.55
C ARG A 77 -9.34 6.27 -6.51
N GLU A 78 -10.46 5.68 -6.92
CA GLU A 78 -11.48 5.15 -6.00
C GLU A 78 -10.93 4.02 -5.11
N ARG A 79 -10.14 3.10 -5.68
CA ARG A 79 -9.44 2.06 -4.90
C ARG A 79 -8.45 2.68 -3.90
N ASN A 80 -7.71 3.71 -4.28
CA ASN A 80 -6.81 4.43 -3.38
C ASN A 80 -7.58 5.09 -2.22
N ALA A 81 -8.76 5.66 -2.48
CA ALA A 81 -9.62 6.22 -1.43
C ALA A 81 -10.16 5.11 -0.48
N ALA A 82 -10.63 4.00 -1.03
CA ALA A 82 -11.08 2.85 -0.23
C ALA A 82 -9.95 2.28 0.64
N GLN A 83 -8.71 2.29 0.14
CA GLN A 83 -7.54 1.86 0.91
C GLN A 83 -7.33 2.73 2.17
N ILE A 84 -7.54 4.05 2.10
CA ILE A 84 -7.39 4.95 3.26
C ILE A 84 -8.33 4.51 4.39
N GLN A 85 -9.58 4.20 4.03
CA GLN A 85 -10.59 3.75 4.98
C GLN A 85 -10.20 2.40 5.60
N ALA A 86 -9.83 1.41 4.77
CA ALA A 86 -9.40 0.10 5.24
C ALA A 86 -8.15 0.18 6.14
N SER A 87 -7.19 1.05 5.79
CA SER A 87 -5.97 1.26 6.57
C SER A 87 -6.29 1.85 7.94
N SER A 88 -7.18 2.85 7.98
CA SER A 88 -7.62 3.48 9.23
C SER A 88 -8.33 2.49 10.15
N GLN A 89 -9.21 1.65 9.59
CA GLN A 89 -9.89 0.59 10.32
C GLN A 89 -8.90 -0.45 10.87
N HIS A 90 -7.93 -0.90 10.07
CA HIS A 90 -6.92 -1.86 10.52
C HIS A 90 -6.03 -1.28 11.64
N ILE A 91 -5.58 -0.03 11.50
CA ILE A 91 -4.78 0.64 12.54
C ILE A 91 -5.60 0.80 13.83
N GLY A 92 -6.87 1.16 13.74
CA GLY A 92 -7.77 1.29 14.89
C GLY A 92 -8.04 -0.05 15.58
N ALA A 93 -8.26 -1.12 14.82
CA ALA A 93 -8.48 -2.47 15.35
C ALA A 93 -7.21 -3.06 15.98
N TRP A 94 -6.04 -2.78 15.40
CA TRP A 94 -4.75 -3.35 15.83
C TRP A 94 -3.82 -2.28 16.40
N GLY A 95 -4.24 -1.65 17.50
CA GLY A 95 -3.35 -0.87 18.36
C GLY A 95 -2.27 -1.76 19.02
N LEU A 96 -1.18 -1.17 19.49
CA LEU A 96 -0.06 -1.92 20.10
C LEU A 96 -0.53 -2.84 21.22
N ARG A 97 -1.40 -2.33 22.12
CA ARG A 97 -2.03 -3.11 23.18
C ARG A 97 -2.77 -4.35 22.67
N GLN A 98 -3.52 -4.23 21.57
CA GLN A 98 -4.28 -5.35 21.00
C GLN A 98 -3.36 -6.37 20.34
N ILE A 99 -2.28 -5.91 19.70
CA ILE A 99 -1.25 -6.78 19.11
C ILE A 99 -0.55 -7.60 20.21
N THR A 100 -0.18 -6.96 21.32
CA THR A 100 0.45 -7.66 22.45
C THR A 100 -0.52 -8.64 23.12
N ALA A 101 -1.82 -8.32 23.16
CA ALA A 101 -2.85 -9.19 23.71
C ALA A 101 -3.22 -10.38 22.80
N ASP A 102 -3.17 -10.20 21.48
CA ASP A 102 -3.52 -11.24 20.48
C ASP A 102 -2.56 -11.19 19.28
N TRP A 103 -1.32 -11.61 19.53
CA TRP A 103 -0.30 -11.69 18.49
C TRP A 103 -0.69 -12.62 17.33
N PRO A 104 -1.19 -13.86 17.57
CA PRO A 104 -1.61 -14.74 16.49
C PRO A 104 -2.75 -14.15 15.64
N GLY A 105 -3.70 -13.45 16.26
CA GLY A 105 -4.76 -12.74 15.55
C GLY A 105 -4.21 -11.62 14.67
N TYR A 106 -3.26 -10.84 15.18
CA TYR A 106 -2.60 -9.83 14.39
C TYR A 106 -1.85 -10.43 13.19
N CYS A 107 -1.12 -11.54 13.38
CA CYS A 107 -0.43 -12.21 12.27
C CYS A 107 -1.39 -12.62 11.16
N ARG A 108 -2.55 -13.20 11.50
CA ARG A 108 -3.60 -13.55 10.54
C ARG A 108 -4.16 -12.33 9.82
N ALA A 109 -4.47 -11.27 10.56
CA ALA A 109 -4.97 -10.02 9.99
C ALA A 109 -3.93 -9.34 9.08
N SER A 110 -2.65 -9.41 9.44
CA SER A 110 -1.54 -8.85 8.67
C SER A 110 -1.42 -9.50 7.29
N VAL A 111 -1.65 -10.82 7.17
CA VAL A 111 -1.67 -11.52 5.87
C VAL A 111 -2.67 -10.87 4.90
N GLN A 112 -3.89 -10.58 5.37
CA GLN A 112 -4.94 -9.97 4.55
C GLN A 112 -4.55 -8.57 4.09
N VAL A 113 -3.98 -7.75 4.99
CA VAL A 113 -3.49 -6.41 4.65
C VAL A 113 -2.36 -6.48 3.63
N ARG A 114 -1.38 -7.37 3.80
CA ARG A 114 -0.27 -7.52 2.85
C ARG A 114 -0.77 -7.93 1.46
N ALA A 115 -1.71 -8.87 1.40
CA ALA A 115 -2.32 -9.29 0.13
C ALA A 115 -3.06 -8.14 -0.56
N ALA A 116 -3.85 -7.35 0.19
CA ALA A 116 -4.57 -6.20 -0.35
C ALA A 116 -3.61 -5.12 -0.88
N ILE A 117 -2.50 -4.85 -0.18
CA ILE A 117 -1.49 -3.87 -0.63
C ILE A 117 -0.81 -4.35 -1.93
N ARG A 118 -0.45 -5.64 -2.02
CA ARG A 118 0.14 -6.20 -3.26
C ARG A 118 -0.83 -6.10 -4.45
N ALA A 119 -2.13 -6.29 -4.22
CA ALA A 119 -3.14 -6.11 -5.26
C ALA A 119 -3.23 -4.65 -5.75
N LEU A 120 -3.02 -3.66 -4.88
CA LEU A 120 -2.97 -2.25 -5.27
C LEU A 120 -1.74 -1.93 -6.11
N VAL A 121 -0.57 -2.47 -5.76
CA VAL A 121 0.64 -2.36 -6.58
C VAL A 121 0.41 -2.95 -7.97
N LYS A 122 -0.25 -4.10 -8.05
CA LYS A 122 -0.62 -4.70 -9.34
C LYS A 122 -1.58 -3.82 -10.14
N ALA A 123 -2.55 -3.20 -9.49
CA ALA A 123 -3.47 -2.27 -10.16
C ALA A 123 -2.74 -1.02 -10.68
N ASP A 124 -1.79 -0.47 -9.93
CA ASP A 124 -0.93 0.62 -10.40
C ASP A 124 -0.10 0.18 -11.61
N GLN A 125 0.50 -1.01 -11.56
CA GLN A 125 1.28 -1.58 -12.67
C GLN A 125 0.44 -1.75 -13.94
N ASP A 126 -0.78 -2.28 -13.81
CA ASP A 126 -1.64 -2.54 -14.96
C ASP A 126 -2.19 -1.27 -15.58
N THR A 127 -2.39 -0.22 -14.77
CA THR A 127 -3.08 1.01 -15.19
C THR A 127 -2.09 2.12 -15.56
N LEU A 128 -1.10 2.39 -14.70
CA LEU A 128 -0.22 3.56 -14.83
C LEU A 128 1.04 3.25 -15.63
N TYR A 129 1.63 2.06 -15.50
CA TYR A 129 2.91 1.78 -16.17
C TYR A 129 2.85 1.90 -17.70
N PRO A 130 1.78 1.46 -18.38
CA PRO A 130 1.68 1.62 -19.83
C PRO A 130 1.54 3.08 -20.28
N LEU A 131 1.13 3.97 -19.37
CA LEU A 131 0.81 5.37 -19.66
C LEU A 131 1.93 6.35 -19.24
N LEU A 132 2.81 5.93 -18.33
CA LEU A 132 3.94 6.71 -17.85
C LEU A 132 5.21 6.40 -18.64
N ARG A 133 6.08 7.41 -18.77
CA ARG A 133 7.44 7.28 -19.33
C ARG A 133 8.46 7.03 -18.24
#